data_AF-A0A4P8J0T0-F1
#
_entry.id   AF-A0A4P8J0T0-F1
#
_cell.length_a   1.000
_cell.length_b   1.000
_cell.length_c   1.000
_cell.angle_alpha   90.00
_cell.angle_beta   90.00
_cell.angle_gamma   90.00
#
_symmetry.space_group_name_H-M   'P 1'
#
loop_
_entity.id
_entity.type
_entity.pdbx_description
1 polymer ?
#
loop_
_entity_poly.entity_id
_entity_poly.type
_entity_poly.pdbx_seq_one_letter_code
_entity_poly.pdbx_strand_id
1 'polypeptide(L)'
;MTASKPAYFSDTGNVEDLLTFIDKNPDLILVPEHGIEGGRTLLHIAASHGRVDVCDLLMNLGIPVNSPAISSGNRLPINEASAHGHSRLVEWLIEHGSMVDGPPVAVTTPLMDSAVAGHKDVAEVLIANGADVNRLHLRYNQTSLDLAFIYRKNDVVGVLENAGGKRAIEPIDFTVERGGGILEHVYERVGQILSSRPSQMFGRYSVELRTALIKEAKDCKLLFSLGTHELSPRVEFFLCLQSDWPLNNACLKENDFLSFPSRLIFELSRQRLEGKIIREGEIIDKTTELANELVWPDGIDAVVVINYQFDHTQRNAGTSGGVTLLALVPLKYPKSGRPDREKLTELVAKLRVSSWKTISIRLPFKRKR
;
A
#
# COMPACT_ATOMS: atom_id res chain seq x y z
N MET A 1 -37.10 -19.43 17.93
CA MET A 1 -36.57 -18.38 18.83
C MET A 1 -35.25 -17.93 18.25
N THR A 2 -35.26 -16.79 17.56
CA THR A 2 -34.05 -16.19 16.99
C THR A 2 -33.17 -15.71 18.13
N ALA A 3 -32.03 -16.36 18.36
CA ALA A 3 -31.02 -15.84 19.28
C ALA A 3 -30.70 -14.40 18.87
N SER A 4 -31.00 -13.43 19.75
CA SER A 4 -30.66 -12.03 19.58
C SER A 4 -29.15 -11.97 19.36
N LYS A 5 -28.74 -11.68 18.12
CA LYS A 5 -27.32 -11.70 17.75
C LYS A 5 -26.57 -10.67 18.61
N PRO A 6 -25.34 -10.95 19.06
CA PRO A 6 -24.52 -10.01 19.85
C PRO A 6 -24.48 -8.57 19.28
N ALA A 7 -24.56 -8.44 17.96
CA ALA A 7 -24.68 -7.17 17.22
C ALA A 7 -25.85 -6.28 17.68
N TYR A 8 -26.99 -6.86 18.08
CA TYR A 8 -28.17 -6.14 18.56
C TYR A 8 -27.86 -5.30 19.80
N PHE A 9 -27.08 -5.85 20.73
CA PHE A 9 -26.68 -5.13 21.94
C PHE A 9 -25.67 -4.03 21.65
N SER A 10 -24.86 -4.17 20.60
CA SER A 10 -23.88 -3.16 20.17
C SER A 10 -24.51 -2.00 19.37
N ASP A 11 -25.78 -2.12 19.00
CA ASP A 11 -26.57 -1.12 18.25
C ASP A 11 -27.48 -0.31 19.20
N THR A 12 -28.36 -0.97 19.98
CA THR A 12 -29.39 -0.27 20.81
C THR A 12 -29.56 -0.74 22.26
N GLY A 13 -28.91 -1.83 22.69
CA GLY A 13 -29.03 -2.36 24.07
C GLY A 13 -28.33 -1.51 25.13
N ASN A 14 -28.62 -1.70 26.42
CA ASN A 14 -27.82 -1.11 27.50
C ASN A 14 -26.65 -2.05 27.89
N VAL A 15 -25.70 -1.56 28.70
CA VAL A 15 -24.53 -2.34 29.15
C VAL A 15 -24.95 -3.56 29.98
N GLU A 16 -26.00 -3.45 30.79
CA GLU A 16 -26.51 -4.52 31.66
C GLU A 16 -27.08 -5.71 30.86
N ASP A 17 -27.77 -5.42 29.75
CA ASP A 17 -28.30 -6.42 28.84
C ASP A 17 -27.18 -7.16 28.10
N LEU A 18 -26.13 -6.43 27.70
CA LEU A 18 -24.93 -7.01 27.11
C LEU A 18 -24.21 -7.92 28.12
N LEU A 19 -24.03 -7.48 29.37
CA LEU A 19 -23.47 -8.31 30.45
C LEU A 19 -24.30 -9.57 30.66
N THR A 20 -25.62 -9.43 30.81
CA THR A 20 -26.53 -10.57 30.99
C THR A 20 -26.48 -11.54 29.82
N PHE A 21 -26.31 -11.03 28.59
CA PHE A 21 -26.16 -11.85 27.40
C PHE A 21 -24.82 -12.60 27.41
N ILE A 22 -23.72 -11.92 27.75
CA ILE A 22 -22.37 -12.49 27.80
C ILE A 22 -22.27 -13.55 28.91
N ASP A 23 -22.84 -13.31 30.09
CA ASP A 23 -22.88 -14.29 31.19
C ASP A 23 -23.54 -15.60 30.76
N LYS A 24 -24.58 -15.51 29.91
CA LYS A 24 -25.27 -16.68 29.36
C LYS A 24 -24.58 -17.29 28.15
N ASN A 25 -23.73 -16.53 27.44
CA ASN A 25 -23.13 -16.91 26.17
C ASN A 25 -21.68 -16.42 26.04
N PRO A 26 -20.76 -16.82 26.92
CA PRO A 26 -19.40 -16.26 26.97
C PRO A 26 -18.62 -16.48 25.67
N ASP A 27 -18.87 -17.59 24.98
CA ASP A 27 -18.18 -17.94 23.72
C ASP A 27 -18.53 -16.99 22.55
N LEU A 28 -19.65 -16.26 22.62
CA LEU A 28 -20.12 -15.41 21.53
C LEU A 28 -19.44 -14.03 21.47
N ILE A 29 -18.64 -13.68 22.48
CA ILE A 29 -17.97 -12.37 22.54
C ILE A 29 -16.89 -12.19 21.47
N LEU A 30 -16.21 -13.29 21.12
CA LEU A 30 -15.16 -13.31 20.11
C LEU A 30 -15.68 -13.67 18.72
N VAL A 31 -16.96 -14.04 18.60
CA VAL A 31 -17.55 -14.43 17.31
C VAL A 31 -17.73 -13.17 16.46
N PRO A 32 -17.11 -13.11 15.26
CA PRO A 32 -17.32 -11.99 14.36
C PRO A 32 -18.78 -11.87 13.93
N GLU A 33 -19.16 -10.69 13.46
CA GLU A 33 -20.46 -10.40 12.89
C GLU A 33 -20.82 -11.47 11.85
N HIS A 34 -22.01 -12.04 12.00
CA HIS A 34 -22.54 -13.12 11.15
C HIS A 34 -21.71 -14.42 11.12
N GLY A 35 -20.75 -14.59 12.04
CA GLY A 35 -19.86 -15.76 12.07
C GLY A 35 -18.87 -15.80 10.91
N ILE A 36 -18.64 -14.68 10.23
CA ILE A 36 -17.71 -14.59 9.10
C ILE A 36 -16.28 -14.56 9.65
N GLU A 37 -15.46 -15.54 9.30
CA GLU A 37 -14.05 -15.56 9.67
C GLU A 37 -13.34 -14.27 9.21
N GLY A 38 -12.66 -13.60 10.14
CA GLY A 38 -12.03 -12.29 9.88
C GLY A 38 -13.02 -11.15 9.64
N GLY A 39 -14.28 -11.29 10.03
CA GLY A 39 -15.31 -10.25 10.00
C GLY A 39 -15.18 -9.19 11.09
N ARG A 40 -16.12 -8.25 11.11
CA ARG A 40 -16.23 -7.21 12.14
C ARG A 40 -16.45 -7.84 13.52
N THR A 41 -15.71 -7.40 14.54
CA THR A 41 -15.96 -7.81 15.94
C THR A 41 -17.09 -6.99 16.56
N LEU A 42 -17.57 -7.35 17.75
CA LEU A 42 -18.53 -6.53 18.49
C LEU A 42 -18.04 -5.10 18.73
N LEU A 43 -16.73 -4.94 18.94
CA LEU A 43 -16.13 -3.62 19.13
C LEU A 43 -16.26 -2.74 17.87
N HIS A 44 -16.24 -3.31 16.67
CA HIS A 44 -16.50 -2.56 15.43
C HIS A 44 -17.96 -2.09 15.33
N ILE A 45 -18.90 -2.89 15.83
CA ILE A 45 -20.33 -2.57 15.79
C ILE A 45 -20.64 -1.48 16.82
N ALA A 46 -20.13 -1.62 18.05
CA ALA A 46 -20.23 -0.59 19.08
C ALA A 46 -19.61 0.73 18.60
N ALA A 47 -18.47 0.65 17.90
CA ALA A 47 -17.81 1.82 17.37
C ALA A 47 -18.57 2.53 16.25
N SER A 48 -19.27 1.82 15.35
CA SER A 48 -20.13 2.48 14.36
C SER A 48 -21.31 3.25 14.99
N HIS A 49 -21.68 2.94 16.24
CA HIS A 49 -22.76 3.60 16.96
C HIS A 49 -22.27 4.60 18.03
N GLY A 50 -20.96 4.82 18.16
CA GLY A 50 -20.42 5.82 19.10
C GLY A 50 -20.55 5.43 20.57
N ARG A 51 -20.79 4.14 20.86
CA ARG A 51 -21.10 3.60 22.19
C ARG A 51 -19.83 3.40 23.03
N VAL A 52 -19.33 4.48 23.65
CA VAL A 52 -18.09 4.45 24.47
C VAL A 52 -18.20 3.46 25.63
N ASP A 53 -19.35 3.41 26.29
CA ASP A 53 -19.67 2.50 27.40
C ASP A 53 -19.54 1.02 27.01
N VAL A 54 -20.02 0.66 25.83
CA VAL A 54 -19.90 -0.70 25.29
C VAL A 54 -18.48 -1.00 24.83
N CYS A 55 -17.82 -0.04 24.17
CA CYS A 55 -16.43 -0.21 23.76
C CYS A 55 -15.54 -0.51 24.96
N ASP A 56 -15.73 0.23 26.07
CA ASP A 56 -15.02 0.01 27.33
C ASP A 56 -15.29 -1.39 27.89
N LEU A 57 -16.57 -1.79 28.00
CA LEU A 57 -16.91 -3.14 28.47
C LEU A 57 -16.26 -4.23 27.62
N LEU A 58 -16.39 -4.13 26.29
CA LEU A 58 -15.86 -5.15 25.36
C LEU A 58 -14.33 -5.26 25.43
N MET A 59 -13.63 -4.14 25.61
CA MET A 59 -12.19 -4.13 25.81
C MET A 59 -11.78 -4.74 27.16
N ASN A 60 -12.53 -4.44 28.23
CA ASN A 60 -12.33 -5.05 29.55
C ASN A 60 -12.58 -6.56 29.55
N LEU A 61 -13.43 -7.05 28.65
CA LEU A 61 -13.65 -8.48 28.40
C LEU A 61 -12.63 -9.11 27.43
N GLY A 62 -11.60 -8.36 27.05
CA GLY A 62 -10.45 -8.87 26.31
C GLY A 62 -10.54 -8.79 24.80
N ILE A 63 -11.55 -8.11 24.23
CA ILE A 63 -11.54 -7.83 22.78
C ILE A 63 -10.44 -6.82 22.47
N PRO A 64 -9.43 -7.16 21.64
CA PRO A 64 -8.35 -6.22 21.34
C PRO A 64 -8.85 -5.00 20.56
N VAL A 65 -8.44 -3.80 20.99
CA VAL A 65 -8.76 -2.52 20.32
C VAL A 65 -8.33 -2.48 18.85
N ASN A 66 -7.26 -3.20 18.52
CA ASN A 66 -6.66 -3.25 17.19
C ASN A 66 -7.01 -4.54 16.42
N SER A 67 -8.13 -5.20 16.74
CA SER A 67 -8.59 -6.37 15.99
C SER A 67 -8.96 -5.98 14.56
N PRO A 68 -8.33 -6.53 13.50
CA PRO A 68 -8.66 -6.16 12.13
C PRO A 68 -9.84 -6.97 11.57
N ALA A 69 -10.82 -6.28 10.98
CA ALA A 69 -11.82 -6.89 10.11
C ALA A 69 -11.20 -7.17 8.73
N ILE A 70 -10.51 -8.31 8.60
CA ILE A 70 -9.81 -8.77 7.38
C ILE A 70 -10.74 -8.76 6.16
N SER A 71 -11.96 -9.26 6.29
CA SER A 71 -12.94 -9.31 5.19
C SER A 71 -13.43 -7.92 4.76
N SER A 72 -13.25 -6.91 5.61
CA SER A 72 -13.56 -5.50 5.37
C SER A 72 -12.31 -4.66 5.06
N GLY A 73 -11.22 -5.29 4.62
CA GLY A 73 -10.00 -4.57 4.23
C GLY A 73 -9.09 -4.20 5.40
N ASN A 74 -9.09 -5.00 6.47
CA ASN A 74 -8.33 -4.78 7.70
C ASN A 74 -8.68 -3.47 8.42
N ARG A 75 -9.95 -3.05 8.32
CA ARG A 75 -10.46 -1.93 9.13
C ARG A 75 -10.42 -2.29 10.61
N LEU A 76 -10.19 -1.29 11.44
CA LEU A 76 -10.22 -1.36 12.89
C LEU A 76 -11.51 -0.73 13.44
N PRO A 77 -11.86 -0.89 14.72
CA PRO A 77 -12.98 -0.19 15.34
C PRO A 77 -12.93 1.34 15.15
N ILE A 78 -11.74 1.96 15.21
CA ILE A 78 -11.57 3.41 14.98
C ILE A 78 -11.97 3.84 13.57
N ASN A 79 -11.85 2.98 12.55
CA ASN A 79 -12.36 3.25 11.21
C ASN A 79 -13.89 3.40 11.21
N GLU A 80 -14.59 2.58 11.99
CA GLU A 80 -16.06 2.64 12.08
C GLU A 80 -16.50 3.89 12.84
N ALA A 81 -15.87 4.22 13.97
CA ALA A 81 -16.14 5.47 14.67
C ALA A 81 -15.90 6.70 13.77
N SER A 82 -14.83 6.66 12.98
CA SER A 82 -14.45 7.76 12.09
C SER A 82 -15.39 7.93 10.91
N ALA A 83 -15.84 6.82 10.32
CA ALA A 83 -16.80 6.83 9.21
C ALA A 83 -18.19 7.34 9.60
N HIS A 84 -18.54 7.30 10.89
CA HIS A 84 -19.85 7.70 11.41
C HIS A 84 -19.82 8.98 12.25
N GLY A 85 -18.65 9.65 12.34
CA GLY A 85 -18.56 10.98 12.95
C GLY A 85 -18.46 11.00 14.47
N HIS A 86 -18.07 9.89 15.10
CA HIS A 86 -18.03 9.78 16.57
C HIS A 86 -16.69 10.29 17.12
N SER A 87 -16.40 11.59 16.99
CA SER A 87 -15.12 12.20 17.38
C SER A 87 -14.70 11.90 18.82
N ARG A 88 -15.62 11.96 19.79
CA ARG A 88 -15.36 11.58 21.19
C ARG A 88 -14.91 10.12 21.34
N LEU A 89 -15.53 9.20 20.59
CA LEU A 89 -15.12 7.80 20.62
C LEU A 89 -13.79 7.59 19.89
N VAL A 90 -13.52 8.32 18.81
CA VAL A 90 -12.23 8.28 18.11
C VAL A 90 -11.11 8.68 19.07
N GLU A 91 -11.26 9.80 19.78
CA GLU A 91 -10.30 10.24 20.80
C GLU A 91 -10.10 9.18 21.88
N TRP A 92 -11.19 8.66 22.46
CA TRP A 92 -11.15 7.58 23.45
C TRP A 92 -10.42 6.33 22.94
N LEU A 93 -10.68 5.88 21.70
CA LEU A 93 -10.01 4.72 21.13
C LEU A 93 -8.50 4.94 20.97
N ILE A 94 -8.08 6.16 20.61
CA ILE A 94 -6.66 6.53 20.49
C ILE A 94 -5.99 6.49 21.87
N GLU A 95 -6.63 7.06 22.90
CA GLU A 95 -6.15 7.02 24.29
C GLU A 95 -5.95 5.58 24.79
N HIS A 96 -6.76 4.63 24.29
CA HIS A 96 -6.68 3.22 24.62
C HIS A 96 -5.81 2.39 23.65
N GLY A 97 -4.95 3.07 22.88
CA GLY A 97 -3.91 2.42 22.08
C GLY A 97 -4.37 1.93 20.70
N SER A 98 -5.48 2.45 20.18
CA SER A 98 -5.87 2.21 18.78
C SER A 98 -4.84 2.78 17.81
N MET A 99 -4.53 2.06 16.74
CA MET A 99 -3.63 2.54 15.69
C MET A 99 -4.33 3.62 14.86
N VAL A 100 -3.85 4.87 14.95
CA VAL A 100 -4.44 6.06 14.29
C VAL A 100 -4.60 5.88 12.76
N ASP A 101 -3.61 5.27 12.09
CA ASP A 101 -3.66 4.99 10.64
C ASP A 101 -4.07 3.55 10.30
N GLY A 102 -4.34 2.72 11.31
CA GLY A 102 -4.52 1.28 11.14
C GLY A 102 -3.23 0.53 10.78
N PRO A 103 -3.32 -0.80 10.55
CA PRO A 103 -2.16 -1.60 10.16
C PRO A 103 -1.66 -1.24 8.75
N PRO A 104 -0.39 -1.54 8.40
CA PRO A 104 0.18 -1.21 7.08
C PRO A 104 -0.60 -1.78 5.88
N VAL A 105 -1.32 -2.90 6.09
CA VAL A 105 -2.16 -3.58 5.09
C VAL A 105 -3.63 -3.14 5.11
N ALA A 106 -3.97 -2.12 5.89
CA ALA A 106 -5.29 -1.50 5.87
C ALA A 106 -5.56 -0.88 4.50
N VAL A 107 -6.77 -1.13 3.97
CA VAL A 107 -7.17 -0.58 2.67
C VAL A 107 -7.42 0.93 2.76
N THR A 108 -8.04 1.37 3.84
CA THR A 108 -8.30 2.79 4.17
C THR A 108 -7.81 3.11 5.58
N THR A 109 -7.47 4.38 5.82
CA THR A 109 -7.21 4.88 7.17
C THR A 109 -8.49 5.49 7.77
N PRO A 110 -8.57 5.62 9.10
CA PRO A 110 -9.64 6.37 9.76
C PRO A 110 -9.82 7.79 9.18
N LEU A 111 -8.72 8.46 8.81
CA LEU A 111 -8.75 9.80 8.22
C LEU A 111 -9.36 9.81 6.82
N MET A 112 -9.11 8.77 6.02
CA MET A 112 -9.80 8.62 4.72
C MET A 112 -11.30 8.40 4.91
N ASP A 113 -11.67 7.58 5.88
CA ASP A 113 -13.08 7.25 6.14
C ASP A 113 -13.85 8.51 6.60
N SER A 114 -13.27 9.33 7.47
CA SER A 114 -13.85 10.61 7.88
C SER A 114 -13.90 11.64 6.75
N ALA A 115 -12.88 11.66 5.88
CA ALA A 115 -12.83 12.51 4.69
C ALA A 115 -13.90 12.16 3.64
N VAL A 116 -14.19 10.88 3.43
CA VAL A 116 -15.27 10.44 2.54
C VAL A 116 -16.64 10.80 3.12
N ALA A 117 -16.83 10.61 4.43
CA ALA A 117 -18.09 10.90 5.10
C ALA A 117 -18.35 12.41 5.29
N GLY A 118 -17.29 13.20 5.44
CA GLY A 118 -17.34 14.65 5.69
C GLY A 118 -17.30 15.03 7.17
N HIS A 119 -16.75 14.17 8.03
CA HIS A 119 -16.65 14.40 9.48
C HIS A 119 -15.38 15.19 9.80
N LYS A 120 -15.50 16.53 9.73
CA LYS A 120 -14.40 17.47 9.96
C LYS A 120 -13.79 17.34 11.35
N ASP A 121 -14.62 17.25 12.38
CA ASP A 121 -14.21 17.10 13.78
C ASP A 121 -13.37 15.83 14.00
N VAL A 122 -13.79 14.71 13.43
CA VAL A 122 -13.01 13.47 13.43
C VAL A 122 -11.68 13.65 12.72
N ALA A 123 -11.66 14.30 11.55
CA ALA A 123 -10.42 14.56 10.82
C ALA A 123 -9.43 15.40 11.64
N GLU A 124 -9.91 16.44 12.32
CA GLU A 124 -9.09 17.27 13.22
C GLU A 124 -8.51 16.46 14.38
N VAL A 125 -9.31 15.61 15.04
CA VAL A 125 -8.84 14.71 16.11
C VAL A 125 -7.75 13.76 15.61
N LEU A 126 -7.95 13.12 14.47
CA LEU A 126 -6.98 12.17 13.90
C LEU A 126 -5.67 12.85 13.54
N ILE A 127 -5.73 14.03 12.91
CA ILE A 127 -4.55 14.82 12.55
C ILE A 127 -3.79 15.28 13.79
N ALA A 128 -4.49 15.78 14.81
CA ALA A 128 -3.89 16.19 16.08
C ALA A 128 -3.17 15.02 16.79
N ASN A 129 -3.62 13.79 16.54
CA ASN A 129 -3.02 12.56 17.07
C ASN A 129 -2.04 11.88 16.10
N GLY A 130 -1.57 12.59 15.06
CA GLY A 130 -0.46 12.14 14.23
C GLY A 130 -0.83 11.22 13.06
N ALA A 131 -2.08 11.25 12.59
CA ALA A 131 -2.46 10.57 11.34
C ALA A 131 -1.60 11.05 10.16
N ASP A 132 -1.12 10.13 9.33
CA ASP A 132 -0.45 10.46 8.07
C ASP A 132 -1.45 11.01 7.06
N VAL A 133 -1.52 12.33 6.97
CA VAL A 133 -2.40 13.09 6.05
C VAL A 133 -2.21 12.67 4.59
N ASN A 134 -1.01 12.20 4.24
CA ASN A 134 -0.62 11.80 2.90
C ASN A 134 -0.54 10.27 2.72
N ARG A 135 -1.12 9.50 3.65
CA ARG A 135 -1.28 8.06 3.46
C ARG A 135 -2.10 7.80 2.20
N LEU A 136 -1.69 6.79 1.44
CA LEU A 136 -2.35 6.38 0.22
C LEU A 136 -3.33 5.24 0.49
N HIS A 137 -4.55 5.37 -0.04
CA HIS A 137 -5.53 4.30 -0.09
C HIS A 137 -4.88 3.10 -0.78
N LEU A 138 -4.89 1.93 -0.14
CA LEU A 138 -4.00 0.84 -0.53
C LEU A 138 -4.18 0.41 -1.99
N ARG A 139 -5.43 0.34 -2.46
CA ARG A 139 -5.80 -0.07 -3.84
C ARG A 139 -5.81 1.04 -4.88
N TYR A 140 -6.34 2.22 -4.54
CA TYR A 140 -6.54 3.31 -5.49
C TYR A 140 -5.43 4.36 -5.45
N ASN A 141 -4.52 4.27 -4.47
CA ASN A 141 -3.46 5.22 -4.17
C ASN A 141 -3.95 6.68 -4.14
N GLN A 142 -5.08 6.91 -3.49
CA GLN A 142 -5.67 8.24 -3.25
C GLN A 142 -5.33 8.69 -1.83
N THR A 143 -5.05 9.96 -1.63
CA THR A 143 -4.95 10.53 -0.28
C THR A 143 -6.34 10.82 0.30
N SER A 144 -6.40 11.11 1.60
CA SER A 144 -7.61 11.67 2.22
C SER A 144 -8.06 12.96 1.51
N LEU A 145 -7.12 13.76 0.99
CA LEU A 145 -7.43 15.00 0.27
C LEU A 145 -8.09 14.70 -1.08
N ASP A 146 -7.58 13.73 -1.86
CA ASP A 146 -8.23 13.30 -3.09
C ASP A 146 -9.67 12.84 -2.84
N LEU A 147 -9.88 12.06 -1.79
CA LEU A 147 -11.20 11.57 -1.41
C LEU A 147 -12.12 12.72 -1.00
N ALA A 148 -11.68 13.63 -0.14
CA ALA A 148 -12.47 14.80 0.25
C ALA A 148 -12.88 15.66 -0.97
N PHE A 149 -11.98 15.85 -1.95
CA PHE A 149 -12.30 16.55 -3.20
C PHE A 149 -13.33 15.79 -4.04
N ILE A 150 -13.13 14.48 -4.27
CA ILE A 150 -14.04 13.64 -5.08
C ILE A 150 -15.46 13.65 -4.50
N TYR A 151 -15.58 13.56 -3.18
CA TYR A 151 -16.85 13.54 -2.46
C TYR A 151 -17.36 14.94 -2.06
N ARG A 152 -16.68 16.02 -2.51
CA ARG A 152 -17.07 17.43 -2.31
C ARG A 152 -17.23 17.82 -0.83
N LYS A 153 -16.33 17.34 0.03
CA LYS A 153 -16.30 17.65 1.46
C LYS A 153 -15.40 18.85 1.75
N ASN A 154 -15.83 20.03 1.29
CA ASN A 154 -15.01 21.26 1.30
C ASN A 154 -14.46 21.63 2.68
N ASP A 155 -15.22 21.40 3.75
CA ASP A 155 -14.77 21.69 5.11
C ASP A 155 -13.59 20.79 5.53
N VAL A 156 -13.60 19.52 5.10
CA VAL A 156 -12.49 18.59 5.34
C VAL A 156 -11.31 18.88 4.42
N VAL A 157 -11.56 19.31 3.17
CA VAL A 157 -10.50 19.76 2.24
C VAL A 157 -9.64 20.84 2.90
N GLY A 158 -10.26 21.88 3.47
CA GLY A 158 -9.52 22.95 4.15
C GLY A 158 -8.69 22.46 5.34
N VAL A 159 -9.23 21.52 6.14
CA VAL A 159 -8.49 20.90 7.25
C VAL A 159 -7.27 20.13 6.75
N LEU A 160 -7.45 19.31 5.71
CA LEU A 160 -6.38 18.49 5.14
C LEU A 160 -5.29 19.35 4.49
N GLU A 161 -5.66 20.40 3.75
CA GLU A 161 -4.70 21.34 3.15
C GLU A 161 -3.89 22.08 4.21
N ASN A 162 -4.55 22.58 5.27
CA ASN A 162 -3.87 23.23 6.40
C ASN A 162 -2.91 22.29 7.13
N ALA A 163 -3.18 20.98 7.11
CA ALA A 163 -2.31 19.95 7.67
C ALA A 163 -1.20 19.47 6.69
N GLY A 164 -1.02 20.14 5.54
CA GLY A 164 0.00 19.77 4.55
C GLY A 164 -0.39 18.57 3.68
N GLY A 165 -1.68 18.26 3.59
CA GLY A 165 -2.23 17.27 2.68
C GLY A 165 -1.98 17.66 1.23
N LYS A 166 -1.54 16.68 0.45
CA LYS A 166 -1.29 16.80 -0.98
C LYS A 166 -2.17 15.82 -1.72
N ARG A 167 -2.52 16.15 -2.95
CA ARG A 167 -3.21 15.20 -3.81
C ARG A 167 -2.19 14.19 -4.33
N ALA A 168 -2.56 12.92 -4.33
CA ALA A 168 -1.77 11.89 -5.00
C ALA A 168 -1.86 12.05 -6.53
N ILE A 169 -2.95 12.63 -7.00
CA ILE A 169 -3.24 12.83 -8.41
C ILE A 169 -3.09 14.32 -8.74
N GLU A 170 -1.91 14.69 -9.23
CA GLU A 170 -1.61 16.04 -9.72
C GLU A 170 -1.38 16.01 -11.24
N PRO A 171 -1.81 17.06 -11.98
CA PRO A 171 -1.40 17.22 -13.37
C PRO A 171 0.13 17.31 -13.44
N ILE A 172 0.73 16.54 -14.35
CA ILE A 172 2.18 16.55 -14.58
C ILE A 172 2.43 17.29 -15.90
N ASP A 173 3.21 18.36 -15.85
CA ASP A 173 3.75 18.97 -17.06
C ASP A 173 5.04 18.25 -17.47
N PHE A 174 4.90 17.32 -18.42
CA PHE A 174 6.01 16.51 -18.92
C PHE A 174 7.10 17.34 -19.61
N THR A 175 6.85 18.60 -19.97
CA THR A 175 7.83 19.44 -20.67
C THR A 175 8.88 20.04 -19.74
N VAL A 176 8.54 20.20 -18.46
CA VAL A 176 9.41 20.81 -17.45
C VAL A 176 9.95 19.80 -16.44
N GLU A 177 9.25 18.68 -16.25
CA GLU A 177 9.64 17.65 -15.29
C GLU A 177 10.91 16.89 -15.73
N ARG A 178 11.76 16.57 -14.74
CA ARG A 178 12.97 15.78 -14.97
C ARG A 178 12.57 14.41 -15.50
N GLY A 179 13.18 13.98 -16.60
CA GLY A 179 12.80 12.72 -17.25
C GLY A 179 11.38 12.75 -17.82
N GLY A 180 10.87 13.91 -18.22
CA GLY A 180 9.56 14.11 -18.83
C GLY A 180 9.17 13.10 -19.89
N GLY A 181 10.07 12.73 -20.81
CA GLY A 181 9.80 11.70 -21.82
C GLY A 181 9.58 10.29 -21.24
N ILE A 182 10.17 9.96 -20.09
CA ILE A 182 9.90 8.70 -19.37
C ILE A 182 8.51 8.77 -18.74
N LEU A 183 8.18 9.90 -18.11
CA LEU A 183 6.87 10.12 -17.50
C LEU A 183 5.75 10.07 -18.55
N GLU A 184 5.91 10.75 -19.67
CA GLU A 184 4.98 10.71 -20.79
C GLU A 184 4.80 9.28 -21.32
N HIS A 185 5.91 8.56 -21.55
CA HIS A 185 5.87 7.17 -21.97
C HIS A 185 5.10 6.26 -21.00
N VAL A 186 5.39 6.36 -19.70
CA VAL A 186 4.66 5.59 -18.67
C VAL A 186 3.18 6.01 -18.63
N TYR A 187 2.88 7.30 -18.75
CA TYR A 187 1.50 7.80 -18.70
C TYR A 187 0.63 7.27 -19.85
N GLU A 188 1.18 7.31 -21.06
CA GLU A 188 0.52 6.83 -22.27
C GLU A 188 0.33 5.31 -22.24
N ARG A 189 1.38 4.57 -21.88
CA ARG A 189 1.43 3.10 -22.02
C ARG A 189 0.95 2.33 -20.80
N VAL A 190 1.03 2.92 -19.61
CA VAL A 190 0.68 2.28 -18.34
C VAL A 190 -0.55 2.93 -17.74
N GLY A 191 -0.48 4.23 -17.48
CA GLY A 191 -1.60 4.97 -16.93
C GLY A 191 -1.21 6.10 -15.99
N GLN A 192 -2.18 6.55 -15.22
CA GLN A 192 -2.05 7.73 -14.38
C GLN A 192 -0.85 7.60 -13.42
N ILE A 193 0.04 8.58 -13.48
CA ILE A 193 1.21 8.69 -12.61
C ILE A 193 0.81 9.53 -11.41
N LEU A 194 1.22 9.07 -10.24
CA LEU A 194 0.99 9.75 -8.97
C LEU A 194 2.10 10.76 -8.68
N SER A 195 1.79 11.72 -7.81
CA SER A 195 2.72 12.74 -7.35
C SER A 195 4.03 12.16 -6.79
N SER A 196 5.07 12.99 -6.85
CA SER A 196 6.43 12.66 -6.47
C SER A 196 6.53 12.11 -5.05
N ARG A 197 7.36 11.07 -4.85
CA ARG A 197 7.85 10.74 -3.52
C ARG A 197 9.13 11.50 -3.21
N PRO A 198 9.49 11.70 -1.92
CA PRO A 198 10.79 12.26 -1.56
C PRO A 198 11.92 11.53 -2.28
N SER A 199 12.83 12.30 -2.87
CA SER A 199 14.00 11.77 -3.56
C SER A 199 15.09 11.36 -2.57
N GLN A 200 15.91 10.40 -2.95
CA GLN A 200 17.13 10.04 -2.23
C GLN A 200 18.34 10.57 -2.99
N MET A 201 19.29 11.14 -2.26
CA MET A 201 20.54 11.65 -2.81
C MET A 201 21.63 10.58 -2.79
N PHE A 202 22.38 10.48 -3.90
CA PHE A 202 23.55 9.64 -4.07
C PHE A 202 24.68 10.48 -4.69
N GLY A 203 25.52 11.06 -3.83
CA GLY A 203 26.51 12.05 -4.26
C GLY A 203 25.83 13.26 -4.92
N ARG A 204 26.17 13.54 -6.18
CA ARG A 204 25.55 14.63 -6.96
C ARG A 204 24.22 14.27 -7.63
N TYR A 205 23.84 13.00 -7.61
CA TYR A 205 22.65 12.50 -8.27
C TYR A 205 21.51 12.37 -7.29
N SER A 206 20.29 12.62 -7.74
CA SER A 206 19.08 12.27 -6.99
C SER A 206 18.31 11.19 -7.72
N VAL A 207 17.70 10.28 -6.97
CA VAL A 207 16.80 9.26 -7.49
C VAL A 207 15.46 9.45 -6.83
N GLU A 208 14.43 9.52 -7.64
CA GLU A 208 13.06 9.60 -7.19
C GLU A 208 12.31 8.30 -7.49
N LEU A 209 11.33 7.95 -6.64
CA LEU A 209 10.37 6.89 -6.94
C LEU A 209 9.03 7.48 -7.35
N ARG A 210 8.52 7.02 -8.48
CA ARG A 210 7.18 7.33 -8.99
C ARG A 210 6.32 6.08 -8.97
N THR A 211 5.01 6.28 -8.82
CA THR A 211 4.04 5.20 -8.90
C THR A 211 3.06 5.48 -10.02
N ALA A 212 2.70 4.47 -10.82
CA ALA A 212 1.65 4.58 -11.84
C ALA A 212 0.58 3.51 -11.64
N LEU A 213 -0.68 3.88 -11.85
CA LEU A 213 -1.81 2.94 -11.89
C LEU A 213 -1.91 2.32 -13.28
N ILE A 214 -1.90 0.98 -13.36
CA ILE A 214 -1.97 0.27 -14.64
C ILE A 214 -3.44 0.23 -15.11
N LYS A 215 -3.76 0.99 -16.17
CA LYS A 215 -5.13 1.14 -16.70
C LYS A 215 -5.80 -0.19 -17.02
N GLU A 216 -5.07 -1.09 -17.66
CA GLU A 216 -5.57 -2.40 -18.13
C GLU A 216 -5.53 -3.50 -17.05
N ALA A 217 -4.85 -3.26 -15.94
CA ALA A 217 -4.68 -4.24 -14.86
C ALA A 217 -4.91 -3.57 -13.49
N LYS A 218 -6.18 -3.36 -13.13
CA LYS A 218 -6.58 -2.71 -11.87
C LYS A 218 -6.09 -3.44 -10.60
N ASP A 219 -5.63 -4.68 -10.72
CA ASP A 219 -5.03 -5.47 -9.65
C ASP A 219 -3.49 -5.30 -9.56
N CYS A 220 -2.90 -4.42 -10.38
CA CYS A 220 -1.47 -4.15 -10.41
C CYS A 220 -1.16 -2.63 -10.47
N LYS A 221 0.03 -2.25 -10.01
CA LYS A 221 0.58 -0.90 -10.09
C LYS A 221 2.08 -0.95 -10.41
N LEU A 222 2.58 0.11 -11.03
CA LEU A 222 3.99 0.26 -11.36
C LEU A 222 4.68 1.11 -10.29
N LEU A 223 5.85 0.68 -9.81
CA LEU A 223 6.79 1.49 -9.05
C LEU A 223 8.05 1.64 -9.90
N PHE A 224 8.53 2.85 -10.14
CA PHE A 224 9.69 3.06 -11.01
C PHE A 224 10.60 4.18 -10.52
N SER A 225 11.89 4.08 -10.85
CA SER A 225 12.87 5.13 -10.58
C SER A 225 12.80 6.25 -11.61
N LEU A 226 13.27 7.42 -11.20
CA LEU A 226 13.53 8.56 -12.07
C LEU A 226 14.85 9.21 -11.64
N GLY A 227 15.85 9.13 -12.51
CA GLY A 227 17.14 9.80 -12.36
C GLY A 227 18.34 8.98 -12.81
N THR A 228 18.24 7.65 -12.91
CA THR A 228 19.36 6.82 -13.36
C THR A 228 19.65 6.98 -14.86
N HIS A 229 18.69 7.50 -15.63
CA HIS A 229 18.84 7.81 -17.05
C HIS A 229 19.86 8.92 -17.35
N GLU A 230 20.37 9.64 -16.34
CA GLU A 230 21.39 10.68 -16.52
C GLU A 230 22.76 10.11 -16.90
N LEU A 231 23.00 8.82 -16.68
CA LEU A 231 24.19 8.13 -17.13
C LEU A 231 23.95 7.36 -18.42
N SER A 232 24.97 7.28 -19.26
CA SER A 232 24.99 6.38 -20.42
C SER A 232 25.45 4.97 -20.01
N PRO A 233 24.80 3.88 -20.47
CA PRO A 233 23.53 3.84 -21.19
C PRO A 233 22.35 4.29 -20.31
N ARG A 234 21.38 4.99 -20.91
CA ARG A 234 20.23 5.55 -20.20
C ARG A 234 19.27 4.43 -19.77
N VAL A 235 19.09 4.27 -18.47
CA VAL A 235 18.27 3.20 -17.89
C VAL A 235 17.40 3.78 -16.78
N GLU A 236 16.19 3.25 -16.61
CA GLU A 236 15.42 3.34 -15.36
C GLU A 236 14.96 1.95 -14.93
N PHE A 237 14.77 1.76 -13.63
CA PHE A 237 14.29 0.52 -13.05
C PHE A 237 12.80 0.62 -12.75
N PHE A 238 12.09 -0.49 -12.90
CA PHE A 238 10.73 -0.57 -12.42
C PHE A 238 10.37 -1.94 -11.86
N LEU A 239 9.31 -1.93 -11.07
CA LEU A 239 8.69 -3.06 -10.43
C LEU A 239 7.19 -3.03 -10.73
N CYS A 240 6.66 -4.17 -11.19
CA CYS A 240 5.22 -4.37 -11.16
C CYS A 240 4.85 -4.91 -9.77
N LEU A 241 3.87 -4.30 -9.12
CA LEU A 241 3.38 -4.67 -7.79
C LEU A 241 1.90 -5.00 -7.89
N GLN A 242 1.39 -5.87 -7.00
CA GLN A 242 -0.07 -5.95 -6.82
C GLN A 242 -0.63 -4.61 -6.34
N SER A 243 -1.86 -4.31 -6.71
CA SER A 243 -2.50 -3.03 -6.36
C SER A 243 -2.57 -2.84 -4.85
N ASP A 244 -2.68 -3.92 -4.07
CA ASP A 244 -2.69 -3.88 -2.62
C ASP A 244 -1.30 -3.88 -1.95
N TRP A 245 -0.22 -3.74 -2.70
CA TRP A 245 1.11 -3.56 -2.11
C TRP A 245 1.19 -2.21 -1.36
N PRO A 246 1.51 -2.17 -0.06
CA PRO A 246 1.59 -0.92 0.69
C PRO A 246 2.83 -0.16 0.24
N LEU A 247 2.59 1.02 -0.31
CA LEU A 247 3.64 1.94 -0.67
C LEU A 247 3.54 3.12 0.29
N ASN A 248 4.43 3.12 1.28
CA ASN A 248 4.45 4.18 2.29
C ASN A 248 5.28 5.36 1.77
N ASN A 249 4.79 6.58 1.95
CA ASN A 249 5.54 7.80 1.65
C ASN A 249 6.61 8.08 2.72
N ALA A 250 6.39 7.63 3.96
CA ALA A 250 7.40 7.69 5.01
C ALA A 250 8.49 6.65 4.76
N CYS A 251 9.75 7.05 4.96
CA CYS A 251 10.91 6.17 4.97
C CYS A 251 10.61 4.99 5.91
N LEU A 252 10.34 3.83 5.33
CA LEU A 252 10.08 2.61 6.08
C LEU A 252 11.30 2.32 6.95
N LYS A 253 11.06 1.85 8.19
CA LYS A 253 12.12 1.44 9.11
C LYS A 253 13.08 0.50 8.37
N GLU A 254 14.38 0.67 8.60
CA GLU A 254 15.42 0.01 7.80
C GLU A 254 15.29 -1.52 7.72
N ASN A 255 14.63 -2.14 8.71
CA ASN A 255 14.47 -3.59 8.84
C ASN A 255 13.04 -4.10 8.54
N ASP A 256 12.23 -3.38 7.74
CA ASP A 256 10.89 -3.83 7.35
C ASP A 256 10.90 -4.43 5.93
N PHE A 257 10.32 -5.62 5.73
CA PHE A 257 10.17 -6.23 4.41
C PHE A 257 9.27 -5.39 3.47
N LEU A 258 8.41 -4.54 4.02
CA LEU A 258 7.64 -3.60 3.21
C LEU A 258 8.53 -2.56 2.53
N SER A 259 9.75 -2.34 3.05
CA SER A 259 10.76 -1.48 2.42
C SER A 259 11.36 -2.10 1.16
N PHE A 260 11.26 -3.43 1.01
CA PHE A 260 11.95 -4.22 -0.01
C PHE A 260 11.89 -3.63 -1.43
N PRO A 261 10.72 -3.39 -2.05
CA PRO A 261 10.71 -2.94 -3.44
C PRO A 261 11.31 -1.55 -3.63
N SER A 262 11.12 -0.65 -2.66
CA SER A 262 11.67 0.71 -2.73
C SER A 262 13.18 0.70 -2.48
N ARG A 263 13.63 -0.02 -1.43
CA ARG A 263 15.06 -0.20 -1.11
C ARG A 263 15.80 -0.87 -2.25
N LEU A 264 15.25 -1.93 -2.84
CA LEU A 264 15.86 -2.61 -3.99
C LEU A 264 16.08 -1.67 -5.18
N ILE A 265 15.08 -0.87 -5.55
CA ILE A 265 15.23 0.11 -6.63
C ILE A 265 16.28 1.15 -6.28
N PHE A 266 16.25 1.72 -5.07
CA PHE A 266 17.24 2.70 -4.64
C PHE A 266 18.67 2.15 -4.66
N GLU A 267 18.85 0.91 -4.21
CA GLU A 267 20.16 0.28 -4.11
C GLU A 267 20.74 -0.02 -5.50
N LEU A 268 19.90 -0.53 -6.42
CA LEU A 268 20.28 -0.69 -7.83
C LEU A 268 20.57 0.64 -8.51
N SER A 269 19.80 1.68 -8.16
CA SER A 269 20.01 3.02 -8.66
C SER A 269 21.35 3.59 -8.18
N ARG A 270 21.70 3.39 -6.90
CA ARG A 270 23.01 3.75 -6.34
C ARG A 270 24.14 3.08 -7.11
N GLN A 271 24.11 1.75 -7.24
CA GLN A 271 25.16 1.02 -7.98
C GLN A 271 25.27 1.49 -9.43
N ARG A 272 24.13 1.74 -10.09
CA ARG A 272 24.10 2.26 -11.45
C ARG A 272 24.79 3.63 -11.54
N LEU A 273 24.53 4.51 -10.57
CA LEU A 273 25.09 5.86 -10.47
C LEU A 273 26.59 5.85 -10.10
N GLU A 274 27.05 4.81 -9.43
CA GLU A 274 28.48 4.53 -9.16
C GLU A 274 29.20 3.88 -10.36
N GLY A 275 28.50 3.64 -11.46
CA GLY A 275 29.08 3.18 -12.73
C GLY A 275 28.90 1.68 -13.00
N LYS A 276 28.22 0.93 -12.13
CA LYS A 276 27.89 -0.47 -12.40
C LYS A 276 26.92 -0.57 -13.58
N ILE A 277 27.25 -1.41 -14.56
CA ILE A 277 26.37 -1.68 -15.69
C ILE A 277 25.45 -2.85 -15.33
N ILE A 278 24.17 -2.56 -15.17
CA ILE A 278 23.13 -3.58 -14.94
C ILE A 278 22.53 -3.98 -16.30
N ARG A 279 22.44 -5.29 -16.56
CA ARG A 279 22.01 -5.83 -17.86
C ARG A 279 20.84 -6.79 -17.73
N GLU A 280 20.08 -6.94 -18.82
CA GLU A 280 19.07 -8.00 -18.93
C GLU A 280 19.70 -9.38 -18.68
N GLY A 281 18.98 -10.22 -17.94
CA GLY A 281 19.42 -11.54 -17.50
C GLY A 281 20.27 -11.53 -16.22
N GLU A 282 20.60 -10.37 -15.65
CA GLU A 282 21.25 -10.32 -14.33
C GLU A 282 20.26 -10.82 -13.25
N ILE A 283 20.75 -11.70 -12.38
CA ILE A 283 20.02 -12.19 -11.21
C ILE A 283 20.60 -11.48 -10.00
N ILE A 284 19.74 -10.78 -9.26
CA ILE A 284 20.02 -10.17 -7.99
C ILE A 284 19.35 -11.03 -6.92
N ASP A 285 20.16 -11.73 -6.13
CA ASP A 285 19.71 -12.61 -5.05
C ASP A 285 20.45 -12.27 -3.75
N LYS A 286 20.04 -12.89 -2.65
CA LYS A 286 20.61 -12.68 -1.29
C LYS A 286 22.13 -12.85 -1.18
N THR A 287 22.78 -13.51 -2.15
CA THR A 287 24.23 -13.73 -2.14
C THR A 287 25.01 -12.55 -2.71
N THR A 288 24.33 -11.61 -3.36
CA THR A 288 24.95 -10.38 -3.85
C THR A 288 25.16 -9.40 -2.69
N GLU A 289 26.29 -8.69 -2.71
CA GLU A 289 26.61 -7.64 -1.72
C GLU A 289 25.54 -6.55 -1.62
N LEU A 290 24.79 -6.32 -2.71
CA LEU A 290 23.62 -5.44 -2.78
C LEU A 290 22.46 -5.91 -1.87
N ALA A 291 22.29 -7.23 -1.74
CA ALA A 291 21.02 -7.84 -1.36
C ALA A 291 21.05 -8.52 0.01
N ASN A 292 22.22 -8.69 0.62
CA ASN A 292 22.36 -9.22 1.97
C ASN A 292 21.83 -8.24 3.03
N GLU A 293 21.80 -6.95 2.72
CA GLU A 293 21.23 -5.87 3.56
C GLU A 293 19.71 -5.72 3.39
N LEU A 294 19.11 -6.36 2.38
CA LEU A 294 17.67 -6.27 2.13
C LEU A 294 16.88 -7.30 2.94
N VAL A 295 15.76 -6.87 3.51
CA VAL A 295 14.76 -7.79 4.07
C VAL A 295 13.87 -8.33 2.95
N TRP A 296 14.22 -9.50 2.42
CA TRP A 296 13.47 -10.14 1.32
C TRP A 296 12.11 -10.70 1.78
N PRO A 297 11.01 -10.43 1.05
CA PRO A 297 9.72 -11.04 1.31
C PRO A 297 9.74 -12.57 1.15
N ASP A 298 8.91 -13.27 1.94
CA ASP A 298 8.75 -14.72 1.81
C ASP A 298 8.34 -15.12 0.39
N GLY A 299 9.01 -16.14 -0.14
CA GLY A 299 8.74 -16.68 -1.47
C GLY A 299 9.40 -15.91 -2.61
N ILE A 300 10.27 -14.94 -2.31
CA ILE A 300 11.16 -14.29 -3.28
C ILE A 300 12.60 -14.61 -2.89
N ASP A 301 13.29 -15.36 -3.74
CA ASP A 301 14.69 -15.73 -3.55
C ASP A 301 15.63 -14.79 -4.32
N ALA A 302 15.13 -14.22 -5.41
CA ALA A 302 15.88 -13.30 -6.28
C ALA A 302 14.94 -12.39 -7.08
N VAL A 303 15.51 -11.39 -7.75
CA VAL A 303 14.89 -10.73 -8.89
C VAL A 303 15.75 -10.93 -10.14
N VAL A 304 15.11 -11.09 -11.30
CA VAL A 304 15.79 -11.08 -12.60
C VAL A 304 15.50 -9.78 -13.32
N VAL A 305 16.54 -9.19 -13.89
CA VAL A 305 16.45 -7.99 -14.71
C VAL A 305 16.01 -8.36 -16.11
N ILE A 306 14.92 -7.77 -16.61
CA ILE A 306 14.45 -7.98 -17.99
C ILE A 306 14.22 -6.66 -18.71
N ASN A 307 14.45 -6.62 -20.02
CA ASN A 307 14.06 -5.50 -20.86
C ASN A 307 12.60 -5.71 -21.31
N TYR A 308 11.67 -5.27 -20.47
CA TYR A 308 10.24 -5.55 -20.65
C TYR A 308 9.57 -4.55 -21.59
N GLN A 309 8.82 -5.07 -22.56
CA GLN A 309 8.07 -4.24 -23.50
C GLN A 309 6.69 -3.94 -22.91
N PHE A 310 6.33 -2.65 -22.79
CA PHE A 310 5.04 -2.25 -22.25
C PHE A 310 3.91 -2.51 -23.25
N ASP A 311 4.26 -2.52 -24.54
CA ASP A 311 3.38 -2.83 -25.66
C ASP A 311 3.92 -4.07 -26.39
N HIS A 312 3.22 -5.19 -26.25
CA HIS A 312 3.58 -6.47 -26.88
C HIS A 312 3.25 -6.51 -28.39
N THR A 313 2.55 -5.50 -28.91
CA THR A 313 2.17 -5.40 -30.32
C THR A 313 3.24 -4.72 -31.19
N GLN A 314 4.12 -3.92 -30.59
CA GLN A 314 5.24 -3.29 -31.28
C GLN A 314 6.52 -4.14 -31.12
N ARG A 315 6.78 -5.03 -32.07
CA ARG A 315 8.07 -5.72 -32.18
C ARG A 315 9.10 -4.74 -32.75
N ASN A 316 10.08 -4.37 -31.92
CA ASN A 316 11.26 -3.55 -32.25
C ASN A 316 11.01 -2.05 -32.45
N ALA A 317 10.81 -1.31 -31.34
CA ALA A 317 11.23 0.09 -31.29
C ALA A 317 12.69 0.17 -30.80
N GLY A 318 13.63 -0.24 -31.66
CA GLY A 318 15.04 0.09 -31.44
C GLY A 318 15.20 1.60 -31.58
N THR A 319 15.41 2.31 -30.48
CA THR A 319 15.74 3.74 -30.53
C THR A 319 17.15 3.94 -30.01
N SER A 320 18.10 4.19 -30.91
CA SER A 320 19.41 4.68 -30.54
C SER A 320 19.25 6.00 -29.77
N GLY A 321 19.58 6.00 -28.48
CA GLY A 321 19.47 7.18 -27.61
C GLY A 321 18.25 7.21 -26.68
N GLY A 322 17.36 6.21 -26.75
CA GLY A 322 16.22 6.07 -25.83
C GLY A 322 16.62 5.60 -24.43
N VAL A 323 15.74 5.82 -23.46
CA VAL A 323 15.88 5.29 -22.09
C VAL A 323 15.37 3.85 -22.06
N THR A 324 16.17 2.92 -21.56
CA THR A 324 15.76 1.52 -21.38
C THR A 324 15.07 1.35 -20.03
N LEU A 325 13.83 0.87 -20.02
CA LEU A 325 13.11 0.55 -18.79
C LEU A 325 13.36 -0.92 -18.41
N LEU A 326 14.19 -1.14 -17.39
CA LEU A 326 14.52 -2.48 -16.90
C LEU A 326 13.54 -2.90 -15.81
N ALA A 327 12.78 -3.97 -16.07
CA ALA A 327 11.89 -4.56 -15.08
C ALA A 327 12.68 -5.48 -14.15
N LEU A 328 12.40 -5.39 -12.86
CA LEU A 328 12.90 -6.30 -11.84
C LEU A 328 11.78 -7.31 -11.54
N VAL A 329 11.96 -8.57 -11.94
CA VAL A 329 10.90 -9.58 -11.84
C VAL A 329 11.22 -10.57 -10.73
N PRO A 330 10.30 -10.82 -9.77
CA PRO A 330 10.57 -11.71 -8.64
C PRO A 330 10.71 -13.15 -9.12
N LEU A 331 11.71 -13.84 -8.58
CA LEU A 331 11.95 -15.26 -8.79
C LEU A 331 11.92 -16.01 -7.47
N LYS A 332 11.28 -17.17 -7.51
CA LYS A 332 11.42 -18.20 -6.50
C LYS A 332 12.23 -19.34 -7.08
N TYR A 333 13.29 -19.74 -6.38
CA TYR A 333 14.13 -20.82 -6.85
C TYR A 333 13.42 -22.16 -6.70
N PRO A 334 13.50 -23.03 -7.73
CA PRO A 334 13.10 -24.42 -7.58
C PRO A 334 14.01 -25.13 -6.58
N LYS A 335 13.63 -26.35 -6.17
CA LYS A 335 14.47 -27.19 -5.29
C LYS A 335 15.88 -27.43 -5.85
N SER A 336 16.05 -27.36 -7.17
CA SER A 336 17.35 -27.45 -7.84
C SER A 336 18.23 -26.21 -7.69
N GLY A 337 17.75 -25.14 -7.03
CA GLY A 337 18.49 -23.90 -6.81
C GLY A 337 18.39 -22.91 -7.96
N ARG A 338 19.37 -22.00 -8.03
CA ARG A 338 19.46 -20.91 -9.01
C ARG A 338 19.45 -21.46 -10.45
N PRO A 339 18.69 -20.86 -11.38
CA PRO A 339 18.68 -21.29 -12.79
C PRO A 339 20.08 -21.19 -13.42
N ASP A 340 20.44 -22.19 -14.22
CA ASP A 340 21.61 -22.13 -15.09
C ASP A 340 21.38 -21.16 -16.27
N ARG A 341 22.44 -20.90 -17.05
CA ARG A 341 22.43 -19.90 -18.12
C ARG A 341 21.38 -20.18 -19.20
N GLU A 342 21.16 -21.44 -19.56
CA GLU A 342 20.22 -21.83 -20.60
C GLU A 342 18.78 -21.62 -20.13
N LYS A 343 18.44 -22.16 -18.95
CA LYS A 343 17.12 -21.97 -18.33
C LYS A 343 16.81 -20.51 -18.07
N LEU A 344 17.81 -19.73 -17.69
CA LEU A 344 17.67 -18.28 -17.47
C LEU A 344 17.36 -17.55 -18.78
N THR A 345 18.01 -17.94 -19.88
CA THR A 345 17.74 -17.35 -21.20
C THR A 345 16.31 -17.61 -21.65
N GLU A 346 15.83 -18.85 -21.50
CA GLU A 346 14.43 -19.21 -21.79
C GLU A 346 13.44 -18.47 -20.89
N LEU A 347 13.76 -18.37 -19.59
CA LEU A 347 12.94 -17.67 -18.61
C LEU A 347 12.82 -16.18 -18.95
N VAL A 348 13.94 -15.50 -19.25
CA VAL A 348 13.95 -14.08 -19.63
C VAL A 348 13.12 -13.85 -20.88
N ALA A 349 13.26 -14.70 -21.90
CA ALA A 349 12.47 -14.61 -23.13
C ALA A 349 10.96 -14.75 -22.86
N LYS A 350 10.56 -15.67 -21.96
CA LYS A 350 9.17 -15.83 -21.54
C LYS A 350 8.65 -14.63 -20.75
N LEU A 351 9.43 -14.12 -19.80
CA LEU A 351 9.03 -13.01 -18.95
C LEU A 351 8.88 -11.69 -19.72
N ARG A 352 9.67 -11.50 -20.79
CA ARG A 352 9.60 -10.31 -21.65
C ARG A 352 8.22 -10.02 -22.24
N VAL A 353 7.44 -11.08 -22.51
CA VAL A 353 6.11 -11.01 -23.11
C VAL A 353 4.99 -11.41 -22.14
N SER A 354 5.33 -11.60 -20.86
CA SER A 354 4.37 -12.03 -19.84
C SER A 354 3.46 -10.87 -19.42
N SER A 355 2.29 -11.18 -18.89
CA SER A 355 1.37 -10.13 -18.40
C SER A 355 1.90 -9.44 -17.15
N TRP A 356 1.43 -8.21 -16.88
CA TRP A 356 1.72 -7.47 -15.64
C TRP A 356 1.54 -8.33 -14.38
N LYS A 357 0.46 -9.10 -14.32
CA LYS A 357 0.13 -10.02 -13.22
C LYS A 357 1.12 -11.17 -13.02
N THR A 358 1.80 -11.57 -14.09
CA THR A 358 2.79 -12.65 -14.06
C THR A 358 4.11 -12.14 -13.51
N ILE A 359 4.49 -10.90 -13.87
CA ILE A 359 5.73 -10.27 -13.43
C ILE A 359 5.59 -9.47 -12.12
N SER A 360 4.39 -9.43 -11.53
CA SER A 360 4.13 -8.63 -10.34
C SER A 360 4.67 -9.27 -9.06
N ILE A 361 5.24 -8.43 -8.20
CA ILE A 361 5.56 -8.80 -6.82
C ILE A 361 4.26 -8.84 -6.01
N ARG A 362 4.06 -9.97 -5.34
CA ARG A 362 2.90 -10.24 -4.48
C ARG A 362 3.29 -10.14 -3.03
N LEU A 363 2.41 -9.58 -2.22
CA LEU A 363 2.62 -9.52 -0.78
C LEU A 363 2.85 -10.95 -0.21
N PRO A 364 3.83 -11.13 0.70
CA PRO A 364 4.18 -12.45 1.22
C PRO A 364 3.06 -13.07 2.07
N PHE A 365 2.15 -12.25 2.59
CA PHE A 365 0.93 -12.72 3.23
C PHE A 365 0.04 -13.38 2.18
N LYS A 366 0.13 -14.71 2.07
CA LYS A 366 -0.95 -15.49 1.49
C LYS A 366 -2.22 -15.09 2.24
N ARG A 367 -3.19 -14.50 1.53
CA ARG A 367 -4.59 -14.64 1.93
C ARG A 367 -4.83 -16.15 2.01
N LYS A 368 -4.73 -16.73 3.20
CA LYS A 368 -5.30 -18.06 3.43
C LYS A 368 -6.77 -17.88 3.05
N ARG A 369 -7.15 -18.58 1.97
CA ARG A 369 -8.52 -18.59 1.46
C ARG A 369 -9.39 -19.40 2.40
#